data_AF-A0A0T6B9Z8-F1
#
_entry.id   AF-A0A0T6B9Z8-F1
#
_cell.length_a   1.000
_cell.length_b   1.000
_cell.length_c   1.000
_cell.angle_alpha   90.00
_cell.angle_beta   90.00
_cell.angle_gamma   90.00
#
_symmetry.space_group_name_H-M   'P 1'
#
loop_
_entity.id
_entity.type
_entity.pdbx_description
1 polymer ?
#
loop_
_entity_poly.entity_id
_entity_poly.type
_entity_poly.pdbx_seq_one_letter_code
_entity_poly.pdbx_strand_id
1 'polypeptide(L)'
;MSLMEENNHVIMPIMFPALYRISKEHWNQTIVALVYNVLKTFMEMNSKLFDELTASYKAERQREKKREKERDELWKRLGELELNHNKKMIASHNSPPSKK
;
A
#
# COMPACT_ATOMS: atom_id res chain seq x y z
N MET A 1 7.45 -31.23 -8.24
CA MET A 1 8.34 -30.20 -7.65
C MET A 1 9.40 -29.70 -8.63
N SER A 2 10.02 -30.52 -9.50
CA SER A 2 11.15 -30.03 -10.33
C SER A 2 10.81 -28.86 -11.26
N LEU A 3 9.65 -28.85 -11.94
CA LEU A 3 9.26 -27.73 -12.81
C LEU A 3 9.12 -26.39 -12.05
N MET A 4 8.66 -26.42 -10.80
CA MET A 4 8.52 -25.21 -9.99
C MET A 4 9.88 -24.69 -9.55
N GLU A 5 10.81 -25.61 -9.26
CA GLU A 5 12.18 -25.32 -8.88
C GLU A 5 13.00 -24.80 -10.07
N GLU A 6 12.84 -25.37 -11.28
CA GLU A 6 13.46 -24.89 -12.52
C GLU A 6 12.99 -23.48 -12.92
N ASN A 7 11.72 -23.16 -12.62
CA ASN A 7 11.08 -21.89 -13.02
C ASN A 7 10.86 -20.93 -11.83
N ASN A 8 11.55 -21.15 -10.71
CA ASN A 8 11.29 -20.42 -9.46
C ASN A 8 11.45 -18.90 -9.61
N HIS A 9 12.37 -18.46 -10.46
CA HIS A 9 12.66 -17.06 -10.75
C HIS A 9 11.51 -16.31 -11.46
N VAL A 10 10.57 -17.02 -12.09
CA VAL A 10 9.37 -16.43 -12.70
C VAL A 10 8.16 -16.61 -11.79
N ILE A 11 7.98 -17.81 -11.23
CA ILE A 11 6.78 -18.17 -10.48
C ILE A 11 6.76 -17.49 -9.10
N MET A 12 7.90 -17.49 -8.37
CA MET A 12 7.95 -16.91 -7.03
C MET A 12 7.60 -15.42 -7.02
N PRO A 13 8.17 -14.55 -7.88
CA PRO A 13 7.83 -13.13 -7.88
C PRO A 13 6.35 -12.84 -8.13
N ILE A 14 5.65 -13.67 -8.92
CA ILE A 14 4.22 -13.50 -9.23
C ILE A 14 3.35 -13.91 -8.03
N MET A 15 3.67 -15.06 -7.41
CA MET A 15 2.85 -15.64 -6.35
C MET A 15 3.15 -15.04 -4.97
N PHE A 16 4.41 -14.66 -4.73
CA PHE A 16 4.90 -14.26 -3.41
C PHE A 16 4.12 -13.11 -2.78
N PRO A 17 3.82 -11.98 -3.47
CA PRO A 17 3.13 -10.86 -2.83
C PRO A 17 1.76 -11.23 -2.26
N ALA A 18 0.99 -12.05 -2.99
CA ALA A 18 -0.33 -12.50 -2.56
C ALA A 18 -0.23 -13.44 -1.35
N LEU A 19 0.65 -14.45 -1.42
CA LEU A 19 0.87 -15.41 -0.34
C LEU A 19 1.43 -14.74 0.92
N TYR A 20 2.40 -13.83 0.76
CA TYR A 20 3.01 -13.14 1.88
C TYR A 20 2.05 -12.17 2.58
N ARG A 21 1.09 -11.58 1.84
CA ARG A 21 -0.01 -10.83 2.46
C ARG A 21 -0.97 -11.74 3.24
N ILE A 22 -1.39 -12.85 2.64
CA ILE A 22 -2.30 -13.82 3.26
C ILE A 22 -1.70 -14.36 4.57
N SER A 23 -0.41 -14.66 4.61
CA SER A 23 0.26 -15.18 5.82
C SER A 23 0.27 -14.19 7.00
N LYS A 24 0.03 -12.90 6.76
CA LYS A 24 0.03 -11.83 7.77
C LYS A 24 -1.36 -11.36 8.17
N GLU A 25 -2.30 -11.34 7.23
CA GLU A 25 -3.56 -10.59 7.39
C GLU A 25 -4.81 -11.49 7.30
N HIS A 26 -4.67 -12.77 6.95
CA HIS A 26 -5.82 -13.65 6.78
C HIS A 26 -6.42 -14.11 8.12
N TRP A 27 -7.75 -14.06 8.23
CA TRP A 27 -8.48 -14.36 9.47
C TRP A 27 -8.49 -15.85 9.81
N ASN A 28 -8.64 -16.72 8.81
CA ASN A 28 -8.67 -18.17 8.98
C ASN A 28 -7.25 -18.73 9.18
N GLN A 29 -7.00 -19.29 10.37
CA GLN A 29 -5.68 -19.81 10.77
C GLN A 29 -5.25 -21.05 9.97
N THR A 30 -6.18 -21.87 9.50
CA THR A 30 -5.86 -23.02 8.64
C THR A 30 -5.30 -22.56 7.30
N ILE A 31 -5.88 -21.53 6.70
CA ILE A 31 -5.38 -20.94 5.45
C ILE A 31 -4.00 -20.33 5.67
N VAL A 32 -3.80 -19.63 6.78
CA VAL A 32 -2.49 -19.07 7.17
C VAL A 32 -1.44 -20.18 7.28
N ALA A 33 -1.75 -21.29 7.95
CA ALA A 33 -0.83 -22.44 8.08
C ALA A 33 -0.47 -23.08 6.73
N LEU A 34 -1.46 -23.27 5.84
CA LEU A 34 -1.22 -23.79 4.49
C LEU A 34 -0.30 -22.87 3.68
N VAL A 35 -0.50 -21.56 3.77
CA VAL A 35 0.33 -20.58 3.08
C VAL A 35 1.75 -20.55 3.66
N TYR A 36 1.92 -20.69 4.98
CA TYR A 36 3.25 -20.81 5.57
C TYR A 36 4.01 -22.03 5.07
N ASN A 37 3.34 -23.16 4.83
CA ASN A 37 3.98 -24.33 4.22
C ASN A 37 4.51 -24.01 2.82
N VAL A 38 3.72 -23.33 1.99
CA VAL A 38 4.14 -22.93 0.63
C VAL A 38 5.31 -21.93 0.69
N LEU A 39 5.23 -20.93 1.56
CA LEU A 39 6.31 -19.95 1.74
C LEU A 39 7.60 -20.62 2.24
N LYS A 40 7.48 -21.65 3.10
CA LYS A 40 8.62 -22.45 3.53
C LYS A 40 9.25 -23.19 2.36
N THR A 41 8.45 -23.84 1.51
CA THR A 41 8.95 -24.48 0.27
C THR A 41 9.62 -23.46 -0.66
N PHE A 42 9.08 -22.26 -0.79
CA PHE A 42 9.71 -21.19 -1.61
C PHE A 42 11.09 -20.82 -1.07
N MET A 43 11.23 -20.71 0.25
CA MET A 43 12.50 -20.45 0.91
C MET A 43 13.50 -21.61 0.75
N GLU A 44 13.02 -22.86 0.82
CA GLU A 44 13.84 -24.05 0.59
C GLU A 44 14.33 -24.16 -0.86
N MET A 45 13.50 -23.77 -1.84
CA MET A 45 13.86 -23.77 -3.28
C MET A 45 14.89 -22.68 -3.62
N ASN A 46 14.71 -21.45 -3.11
CA ASN A 46 15.63 -20.35 -3.40
C ASN A 46 15.56 -19.28 -2.30
N SER A 47 16.38 -19.46 -1.26
CA SER A 47 16.43 -18.57 -0.09
C SER A 47 16.83 -17.13 -0.46
N LYS A 48 17.78 -16.96 -1.39
CA LYS A 48 18.23 -15.63 -1.82
C LYS A 48 17.11 -14.85 -2.49
N LEU A 49 16.40 -15.47 -3.44
CA LEU A 49 15.26 -14.84 -4.11
C LEU A 49 14.12 -14.57 -3.12
N PHE A 50 13.88 -15.46 -2.17
CA PHE A 50 12.88 -15.26 -1.11
C PHE A 50 13.18 -14.01 -0.28
N ASP A 51 14.43 -13.80 0.11
CA ASP A 51 14.87 -12.62 0.88
C ASP A 51 14.72 -11.33 0.05
N GLU A 52 15.11 -11.36 -1.22
CA GLU A 52 14.94 -10.24 -2.17
C GLU A 52 13.45 -9.86 -2.34
N LEU A 53 12.58 -10.85 -2.53
CA LEU A 53 11.13 -10.64 -2.64
C LEU A 53 10.53 -10.11 -1.34
N THR A 54 11.00 -10.59 -0.20
CA THR A 54 10.57 -10.11 1.13
C THR A 54 10.95 -8.64 1.32
N ALA A 55 12.18 -8.26 0.96
CA ALA A 55 12.66 -6.88 1.04
C ALA A 55 11.86 -5.96 0.10
N SER A 56 11.67 -6.38 -1.16
CA SER A 56 10.89 -5.66 -2.16
C SER A 56 9.44 -5.44 -1.71
N TYR A 57 8.77 -6.48 -1.20
CA TYR A 57 7.41 -6.37 -0.66
C TYR A 57 7.32 -5.35 0.49
N LYS A 58 8.25 -5.40 1.44
CA LYS A 58 8.30 -4.44 2.56
C LYS A 58 8.49 -3.01 2.05
N ALA A 59 9.39 -2.80 1.09
CA ALA A 59 9.63 -1.48 0.50
C ALA A 59 8.39 -0.94 -0.22
N GLU A 60 7.71 -1.76 -1.02
CA GLU A 60 6.48 -1.34 -1.71
C GLU A 60 5.37 -1.00 -0.71
N ARG A 61 5.18 -1.79 0.36
CA ARG A 61 4.20 -1.46 1.42
C ARG A 61 4.49 -0.13 2.10
N GLN A 62 5.76 0.23 2.30
CA GLN A 62 6.11 1.55 2.84
C GLN A 62 5.82 2.66 1.82
N ARG A 63 6.10 2.42 0.54
CA ARG A 63 5.81 3.36 -0.54
C ARG A 63 4.31 3.61 -0.71
N GLU A 64 3.49 2.57 -0.65
CA GLU A 64 2.03 2.67 -0.66
C GLU A 64 1.51 3.53 0.49
N LYS A 65 1.95 3.25 1.73
CA LYS A 65 1.58 4.04 2.91
C LYS A 65 1.97 5.51 2.79
N LYS A 66 3.17 5.78 2.25
CA LYS A 66 3.62 7.16 1.99
C LYS A 66 2.73 7.85 0.97
N ARG A 67 2.41 7.20 -0.16
CA ARG A 67 1.51 7.74 -1.19
C ARG A 67 0.11 8.03 -0.65
N GLU A 68 -0.39 7.17 0.23
CA GLU A 68 -1.68 7.37 0.91
C GLU A 68 -1.65 8.60 1.82
N LYS A 69 -0.62 8.74 2.64
CA LYS A 69 -0.46 9.92 3.49
C LYS A 69 -0.34 11.22 2.69
N GLU A 70 0.45 11.23 1.62
CA GLU A 70 0.59 12.39 0.72
C GLU A 70 -0.75 12.78 0.09
N ARG A 71 -1.56 11.78 -0.29
CA ARG A 71 -2.90 11.99 -0.83
C ARG A 71 -3.83 12.60 0.21
N ASP A 72 -3.81 12.10 1.45
CA ASP A 72 -4.64 12.63 2.53
C ASP A 72 -4.26 14.08 2.89
N GLU A 73 -2.96 14.38 2.91
CA GLU A 73 -2.45 15.74 3.12
C GLU A 73 -2.88 16.69 1.99
N LEU A 74 -2.87 16.23 0.74
CA LEU A 74 -3.34 17.01 -0.41
C LEU A 74 -4.84 17.31 -0.29
N TRP A 75 -5.66 16.30 0.04
CA TRP A 75 -7.10 16.48 0.24
C TRP A 75 -7.41 17.44 1.38
N LYS A 76 -6.66 17.37 2.48
CA LYS A 76 -6.82 18.31 3.59
C LYS A 76 -6.53 19.75 3.18
N ARG A 77 -5.43 19.98 2.44
CA ARG A 77 -5.08 21.32 1.92
C ARG A 77 -6.14 21.86 0.97
N LEU A 78 -6.72 21.01 0.12
CA LEU A 78 -7.80 21.40 -0.78
C LEU A 78 -9.04 21.86 0.01
N GLY A 79 -9.45 21.12 1.05
CA GLY A 79 -10.56 21.52 1.91
C GLY A 79 -10.30 22.84 2.66
N GLU A 80 -9.08 23.06 3.14
CA GLU A 80 -8.69 24.33 3.77
C GLU A 80 -8.75 25.51 2.78
N LEU A 81 -8.30 25.31 1.54
CA LEU A 81 -8.37 26.33 0.48
C LEU A 81 -9.82 26.68 0.12
N GLU A 82 -10.69 25.67 -0.01
CA GLU A 82 -12.12 25.86 -0.27
C GLU A 82 -12.80 26.66 0.85
N LEU A 83 -12.58 26.27 2.11
CA LEU A 83 -13.14 26.99 3.27
C LEU A 83 -12.67 28.45 3.31
N ASN A 84 -11.40 28.69 3.01
CA ASN A 84 -10.84 30.04 2.97
C ASN A 84 -11.41 30.86 1.80
N HIS A 85 -11.61 30.27 0.63
CA HIS A 85 -12.28 30.93 -0.49
C HIS A 85 -13.72 31.32 -0.13
N ASN A 86 -14.49 30.40 0.44
CA ASN A 86 -15.87 30.66 0.87
C ASN A 86 -15.95 31.77 1.93
N LYS A 87 -15.05 31.77 2.92
CA LYS A 87 -14.95 32.86 3.91
C LYS A 87 -14.68 34.22 3.27
N LYS A 88 -13.75 34.29 2.30
CA LYS A 88 -13.44 35.53 1.57
C LYS A 88 -14.64 36.02 0.74
N MET A 89 -15.34 35.12 0.07
CA MET A 89 -16.55 35.46 -0.68
C MET A 89 -17.64 36.04 0.23
N ILE A 90 -17.91 35.41 1.37
CA ILE A 90 -18.89 35.90 2.35
C ILE A 90 -18.49 37.29 2.90
N ALA A 91 -17.22 37.48 3.24
CA ALA A 91 -16.72 38.77 3.73
C ALA A 91 -16.85 39.90 2.68
N SER A 92 -16.62 39.59 1.40
CA SER A 92 -16.80 40.56 0.31
C SER A 92 -18.26 40.97 0.10
N HIS A 93 -19.21 40.04 0.32
CA HIS A 93 -20.64 40.30 0.15
C HIS A 93 -21.25 41.11 1.30
N ASN A 94 -20.65 41.01 2.50
CA ASN A 94 -21.11 41.72 3.70
C ASN A 94 -20.45 43.10 3.90
N SER A 95 -19.67 43.59 2.94
CA SER A 95 -19.04 44.91 3.03
C SER A 95 -20.07 46.03 2.81
N PRO A 96 -20.21 47.02 3.72
CA PRO A 96 -21.21 48.09 3.57
C PRO A 96 -20.88 48.97 2.36
N PRO A 97 -21.90 49.53 1.67
CA PRO A 97 -21.63 50.49 0.59
C PRO A 97 -20.89 51.70 1.15
N SER A 98 -19.76 52.03 0.56
CA SER A 98 -18.98 53.23 0.89
C SER A 98 -19.87 54.47 0.73
N LYS A 99 -20.14 55.17 1.84
CA LYS A 99 -20.83 56.46 1.82
C LYS A 99 -19.93 57.47 1.11
N LYS A 100 -20.26 57.80 -0.14
CA LYS A 100 -19.82 59.03 -0.82
C LYS A 100 -20.66 60.21 -0.34
#